data_AF-A0A286HF85-F1
#
_entry.id   AF-A0A286HF85-F1
#
_cell.length_a   1.000
_cell.length_b   1.000
_cell.length_c   1.000
_cell.angle_alpha   90.00
_cell.angle_beta   90.00
_cell.angle_gamma   90.00
#
_symmetry.space_group_name_H-M   'P 1'
#
loop_
_entity.id
_entity.type
_entity.pdbx_description
1 polymer ?
#
loop_
_entity_poly.entity_id
_entity_poly.type
_entity_poly.pdbx_seq_one_letter_code
_entity_poly.pdbx_strand_id
1 'polypeptide(L)'
;MEITQAQFAQIEHCLPLQRGNVSLSNLSVLNAILYVAEHGCKWRGLPKRFGNWHTIYTRMNRWSKSGVLDRVFAELQQAQVVRIRIEAVSLDSTIVKVHPDGTGALKKTAPSRSEDPEAGGPPRFIWLPRMLERP
;
A
#
# COMPACT_ATOMS: atom_id res chain seq x y z
N MET A 1 -15.48 -2.14 1.61
CA MET A 1 -15.34 -1.17 2.70
C MET A 1 -15.32 0.23 2.15
N GLU A 2 -16.31 1.02 2.54
CA GLU A 2 -16.43 2.45 2.28
C GLU A 2 -16.84 3.10 3.60
N ILE A 3 -16.25 4.26 3.93
CA ILE A 3 -16.59 5.03 5.13
C ILE A 3 -17.69 6.06 4.80
N THR A 4 -18.54 6.30 5.79
CA THR A 4 -19.61 7.30 5.71
C THR A 4 -19.06 8.72 5.88
N GLN A 5 -19.85 9.73 5.47
CA GLN A 5 -19.50 11.14 5.70
C GLN A 5 -19.30 11.46 7.19
N ALA A 6 -20.10 10.87 8.08
CA ALA A 6 -19.99 11.07 9.52
C ALA A 6 -18.68 10.52 10.08
N GLN A 7 -18.27 9.32 9.64
CA GLN A 7 -16.97 8.74 10.00
C GLN A 7 -15.80 9.54 9.40
N PHE A 8 -15.96 10.04 8.18
CA PHE A 8 -14.96 10.90 7.54
C PHE A 8 -14.75 12.21 8.30
N ALA A 9 -15.82 12.84 8.81
CA ALA A 9 -15.72 14.08 9.59
C ALA A 9 -14.80 13.93 10.82
N GLN A 10 -14.72 12.74 11.42
CA GLN A 10 -13.84 12.48 12.56
C GLN A 10 -12.36 12.56 12.18
N ILE A 11 -12.00 12.14 10.97
CA ILE A 11 -10.62 12.10 10.48
C ILE A 11 -10.24 13.28 9.58
N GLU A 12 -11.18 14.16 9.26
CA GLU A 12 -10.99 15.24 8.30
C GLU A 12 -9.81 16.15 8.66
N HIS A 13 -9.59 16.38 9.96
CA HIS A 13 -8.49 17.16 10.50
C HIS A 13 -7.09 16.61 10.16
N CYS A 14 -6.97 15.31 9.85
CA CYS A 14 -5.70 14.69 9.44
C CYS A 14 -5.35 14.95 7.96
N LEU A 15 -6.33 15.36 7.15
CA LEU A 15 -6.15 15.54 5.72
C LEU A 15 -5.69 16.95 5.38
N PRO A 16 -4.85 17.10 4.33
CA PRO A 16 -4.50 18.42 3.85
C PRO A 16 -5.72 19.11 3.24
N LEU A 17 -5.82 20.42 3.48
CA LEU A 17 -6.81 21.27 2.82
C LEU A 17 -6.65 21.17 1.29
N GLN A 18 -7.76 20.90 0.60
CA GLN A 18 -7.78 20.88 -0.85
C GLN A 18 -7.58 22.31 -1.37
N ARG A 19 -6.56 22.50 -2.22
CA ARG A 19 -6.24 23.80 -2.84
C ARG A 19 -6.49 23.73 -4.34
N GLY A 20 -7.10 24.78 -4.89
CA GLY A 20 -7.42 24.90 -6.31
C GLY A 20 -8.71 24.20 -6.72
N ASN A 21 -8.93 24.06 -8.03
CA ASN A 21 -10.12 23.41 -8.58
C ASN A 21 -9.96 21.88 -8.51
N VAL A 22 -10.55 21.26 -7.49
CA VAL A 22 -10.44 19.84 -7.23
C VAL A 22 -11.78 19.16 -7.52
N SER A 23 -11.81 18.24 -8.49
CA SER A 23 -13.03 17.52 -8.90
C SER A 23 -13.42 16.35 -7.99
N LEU A 24 -12.45 15.76 -7.27
CA LEU A 24 -12.68 14.61 -6.38
C LEU A 24 -12.55 15.01 -4.92
N SER A 25 -13.60 14.76 -4.13
CA SER A 25 -13.59 14.97 -2.68
C SER A 25 -12.56 14.06 -1.99
N ASN A 26 -12.09 14.47 -0.81
CA ASN A 26 -11.18 13.65 -0.03
C ASN A 26 -11.81 12.32 0.39
N LEU A 27 -13.10 12.32 0.73
CA LEU A 27 -13.87 11.12 1.04
C LEU A 27 -13.86 10.11 -0.13
N SER A 28 -14.17 10.55 -1.35
CA SER A 28 -14.20 9.65 -2.51
C SER A 28 -12.83 9.03 -2.80
N VAL A 29 -11.76 9.80 -2.63
CA VAL A 29 -10.39 9.29 -2.77
C VAL A 29 -10.06 8.29 -1.66
N LEU A 30 -10.44 8.58 -0.41
CA LEU A 30 -10.21 7.68 0.71
C LEU A 30 -10.95 6.35 0.50
N ASN A 31 -12.22 6.38 0.12
CA ASN A 31 -13.01 5.18 -0.17
C ASN A 31 -12.40 4.36 -1.32
N ALA A 32 -11.87 5.01 -2.35
CA ALA A 32 -11.17 4.30 -3.42
C ALA A 32 -9.87 3.62 -2.95
N ILE A 33 -9.11 4.26 -2.06
CA ILE A 33 -7.90 3.68 -1.47
C ILE A 33 -8.25 2.48 -0.59
N LEU A 34 -9.28 2.63 0.26
CA LEU A 34 -9.78 1.55 1.14
C LEU A 34 -10.27 0.36 0.33
N TYR A 35 -10.97 0.59 -0.78
CA TYR A 35 -11.41 -0.46 -1.69
C TYR A 35 -10.22 -1.27 -2.23
N VAL A 36 -9.16 -0.58 -2.69
CA VAL A 36 -7.95 -1.25 -3.18
C VAL A 36 -7.24 -2.03 -2.08
N ALA A 37 -7.16 -1.47 -0.88
CA ALA A 37 -6.52 -2.12 0.27
C ALA A 37 -7.24 -3.40 0.70
N GLU A 38 -8.58 -3.40 0.68
CA GLU A 38 -9.40 -4.54 1.07
C GLU A 38 -9.44 -5.65 0.00
N HIS A 39 -9.52 -5.27 -1.28
CA HIS A 39 -9.69 -6.24 -2.38
C HIS A 39 -8.36 -6.67 -3.02
N GLY A 40 -7.25 -5.99 -2.70
CA GLY A 40 -5.94 -6.27 -3.27
C GLY A 40 -5.85 -6.07 -4.80
N CYS A 41 -6.75 -5.29 -5.39
CA CYS A 41 -6.82 -5.14 -6.84
C CYS A 41 -5.75 -4.17 -7.37
N LYS A 42 -5.32 -4.36 -8.63
CA LYS A 42 -4.48 -3.37 -9.34
C LYS A 42 -5.25 -2.05 -9.48
N TRP A 43 -4.57 -0.91 -9.37
CA TRP A 43 -5.18 0.42 -9.53
C TRP A 43 -6.00 0.57 -10.83
N ARG A 44 -5.55 -0.02 -11.94
CA ARG A 44 -6.28 -0.01 -13.22
C ARG A 44 -7.60 -0.79 -13.19
N GLY A 45 -7.76 -1.70 -12.24
CA GLY A 45 -8.99 -2.45 -12.00
C GLY A 45 -9.95 -1.75 -11.04
N LEU A 46 -9.64 -0.52 -10.58
CA LEU A 46 -10.52 0.25 -9.72
C LEU A 46 -11.88 0.48 -10.42
N PRO A 47 -13.02 0.22 -9.75
CA PRO A 47 -14.33 0.46 -10.31
C PRO A 47 -14.52 1.92 -10.74
N LYS A 48 -15.10 2.13 -11.93
CA LYS A 48 -15.30 3.48 -12.52
C LYS A 48 -16.10 4.43 -11.63
N ARG A 49 -16.93 3.92 -10.71
CA ARG A 49 -17.71 4.72 -9.76
C ARG A 49 -16.84 5.63 -8.86
N PHE A 50 -15.59 5.25 -8.62
CA PHE A 50 -14.65 6.06 -7.83
C PHE A 50 -14.03 7.20 -8.63
N GLY A 51 -14.12 7.16 -9.96
CA GLY A 51 -13.50 8.12 -10.87
C GLY A 51 -12.22 7.60 -11.52
N ASN A 52 -11.41 8.53 -12.04
CA ASN A 52 -10.19 8.18 -12.76
C ASN A 52 -9.13 7.62 -11.79
N TRP A 53 -8.77 6.35 -12.00
CA TRP A 53 -7.77 5.65 -11.19
C TRP A 53 -6.42 6.39 -11.12
N HIS A 54 -5.99 7.07 -12.20
CA HIS A 54 -4.70 7.74 -12.24
C HIS A 54 -4.68 8.96 -11.29
N THR A 55 -5.77 9.71 -11.23
CA THR A 55 -5.94 10.85 -10.32
C THR A 55 -5.90 10.39 -8.87
N ILE A 56 -6.60 9.30 -8.56
CA ILE A 56 -6.66 8.71 -7.22
C ILE A 56 -5.28 8.19 -6.80
N TYR A 57 -4.62 7.41 -7.67
CA TYR A 57 -3.28 6.89 -7.42
C TYR A 57 -2.27 8.01 -7.18
N THR A 58 -2.29 9.07 -8.00
CA THR A 58 -1.36 10.20 -7.84
C THR A 58 -1.56 10.90 -6.50
N ARG A 59 -2.82 11.07 -6.06
CA ARG A 59 -3.12 11.68 -4.76
C ARG A 59 -2.74 10.77 -3.60
N MET A 60 -3.07 9.48 -3.67
CA MET A 60 -2.66 8.46 -2.71
C MET A 60 -1.14 8.47 -2.55
N ASN A 61 -0.37 8.40 -3.65
CA ASN A 61 1.09 8.40 -3.61
C ASN A 61 1.66 9.68 -2.98
N ARG A 62 1.03 10.83 -3.20
CA ARG A 62 1.41 12.09 -2.54
C ARG A 62 1.17 12.03 -1.03
N TRP A 63 -0.02 11.57 -0.61
CA TRP A 63 -0.41 11.46 0.80
C TRP A 63 0.42 10.42 1.55
N SER A 64 0.72 9.32 0.89
CA SER A 64 1.65 8.29 1.32
C SER A 64 3.02 8.89 1.66
N LYS A 65 3.64 9.58 0.69
CA LYS A 65 4.96 10.20 0.89
C LYS A 65 4.99 11.29 1.95
N SER A 66 3.87 11.99 2.16
CA SER A 66 3.75 13.03 3.18
C SER A 66 3.27 12.50 4.55
N GLY A 67 3.14 11.19 4.74
CA GLY A 67 2.65 10.59 6.00
C GLY A 67 1.22 10.99 6.37
N VAL A 68 0.41 11.44 5.41
CA VAL A 68 -1.02 11.74 5.63
C VAL A 68 -1.79 10.43 5.80
N LEU A 69 -1.51 9.42 4.97
CA LEU A 69 -2.17 8.13 5.08
C LEU A 69 -1.87 7.46 6.42
N ASP A 70 -0.62 7.47 6.88
CA ASP A 70 -0.24 6.86 8.16
C ASP A 70 -1.06 7.45 9.33
N ARG A 71 -1.24 8.79 9.36
CA ARG A 71 -2.08 9.48 10.36
C ARG A 71 -3.56 9.11 10.21
N VAL A 72 -4.09 9.15 9.00
CA VAL A 72 -5.49 8.80 8.73
C VAL A 72 -5.80 7.37 9.18
N PHE A 73 -4.93 6.40 8.85
CA PHE A 73 -5.14 5.01 9.25
C PHE A 73 -5.02 4.81 10.76
N ALA A 74 -4.08 5.50 11.43
CA ALA A 74 -3.96 5.47 12.87
C ALA A 74 -5.24 5.98 13.56
N GLU A 75 -5.81 7.10 13.10
CA GLU A 75 -7.06 7.64 13.63
C GLU A 75 -8.26 6.73 13.34
N LEU A 76 -8.37 6.18 12.12
CA LEU A 76 -9.45 5.23 11.79
C LEU A 76 -9.42 3.98 12.67
N GLN A 77 -8.22 3.51 13.02
CA GLN A 77 -8.03 2.38 13.94
C GLN A 77 -8.41 2.78 15.38
N GLN A 78 -8.00 3.96 15.86
CA GLN A 78 -8.35 4.45 17.19
C GLN A 78 -9.86 4.66 17.35
N ALA A 79 -10.51 5.23 16.34
CA ALA A 79 -11.95 5.43 16.31
C ALA A 79 -12.77 4.14 16.10
N GLN A 80 -12.10 2.98 15.95
CA GLN A 80 -12.71 1.67 15.67
C GLN A 80 -13.64 1.68 14.44
N VAL A 81 -13.46 2.65 13.55
CA VAL A 81 -14.21 2.75 12.28
C VAL A 81 -13.79 1.63 11.34
N VAL A 82 -12.52 1.25 11.43
CA VAL A 82 -11.90 0.26 10.57
C VAL A 82 -11.17 -0.73 11.46
N ARG A 83 -11.47 -2.02 11.33
CA ARG A 83 -10.67 -3.11 11.92
C ARG A 83 -9.71 -3.65 10.88
N ILE A 84 -8.81 -2.82 10.38
CA ILE A 84 -7.72 -3.31 9.50
C ILE A 84 -6.54 -3.60 10.41
N ARG A 85 -6.26 -4.88 10.64
CA ARG A 85 -4.92 -5.26 11.08
C ARG A 85 -4.01 -5.03 9.87
N ILE A 86 -3.27 -3.93 9.88
CA ILE A 86 -2.31 -3.63 8.82
C ILE A 86 -1.14 -4.61 9.00
N GLU A 87 -1.27 -5.81 8.46
CA GLU A 87 -0.16 -6.74 8.32
C GLU A 87 0.42 -6.55 6.93
N ALA A 88 1.40 -5.66 6.82
CA ALA A 88 2.15 -5.52 5.59
C ALA A 88 3.12 -6.72 5.45
N VAL A 89 2.62 -7.83 4.92
CA VAL A 89 3.45 -8.98 4.55
C VAL A 89 3.87 -8.80 3.10
N SER A 90 5.12 -8.36 2.89
CA SER A 90 5.73 -8.38 1.56
C SER A 90 6.06 -9.83 1.21
N LEU A 91 5.28 -10.43 0.30
CA LEU A 91 5.63 -11.69 -0.36
C LEU A 91 6.32 -11.37 -1.69
N ASP A 92 7.65 -11.30 -1.67
CA ASP A 92 8.47 -11.20 -2.87
C ASP A 92 8.67 -12.60 -3.46
N SER A 93 7.90 -12.92 -4.51
CA SER A 93 8.22 -14.07 -5.35
C SER A 93 9.39 -13.69 -6.27
N THR A 94 10.52 -14.36 -6.11
CA THR A 94 11.62 -14.31 -7.08
C THR A 94 11.44 -15.45 -8.07
N ILE A 95 11.19 -15.12 -9.35
CA ILE A 95 11.19 -16.11 -10.43
C ILE A 95 12.34 -15.79 -11.39
N VAL A 96 13.39 -16.60 -11.33
CA VAL A 96 14.51 -16.52 -12.27
C VAL A 96 14.24 -17.54 -13.38
N LYS A 97 14.12 -17.06 -14.62
CA LYS A 97 14.12 -17.94 -15.79
C LYS A 97 15.51 -18.57 -15.91
N VAL A 98 15.60 -19.87 -15.69
CA VAL A 98 16.83 -20.64 -15.88
C VAL A 98 16.90 -21.09 -17.34
N HIS A 99 18.10 -21.04 -17.93
CA HIS A 99 18.36 -21.63 -19.24
C HIS A 99 18.04 -23.14 -19.20
N PRO A 100 17.56 -23.80 -20.27
CA PRO A 100 17.31 -25.24 -20.25
C PRO A 100 18.50 -26.08 -19.73
N ASP A 101 19.72 -25.68 -20.10
CA ASP A 101 20.98 -26.29 -19.62
C ASP A 101 21.46 -25.81 -18.24
N GLY A 102 20.73 -24.89 -17.60
CA GLY A 102 21.01 -24.40 -16.24
C GLY A 102 20.52 -25.35 -15.15
N THR A 103 19.94 -26.50 -15.52
CA THR A 103 19.64 -27.60 -14.61
C THR A 103 20.96 -28.33 -14.30
N GLY A 104 21.77 -27.75 -13.41
CA GLY A 104 23.10 -28.25 -13.07
C GLY A 104 23.10 -29.73 -12.64
N ALA A 105 24.27 -30.37 -12.78
CA ALA A 105 24.52 -31.74 -12.35
C ALA A 105 24.17 -31.98 -10.87
N LEU A 106 23.78 -33.22 -10.53
CA LEU A 106 23.42 -33.66 -9.17
C LEU A 106 24.45 -33.16 -8.13
N LYS A 107 23.99 -32.34 -7.18
CA LYS A 107 24.84 -31.81 -6.10
C LYS A 107 25.38 -32.96 -5.23
N LYS A 108 26.70 -32.95 -4.97
CA LYS A 108 27.33 -33.74 -3.90
C LYS A 108 26.84 -33.23 -2.54
N THR A 109 26.49 -34.16 -1.64
CA THR A 109 25.73 -34.02 -0.38
C THR A 109 26.35 -33.15 0.73
N ALA A 110 27.31 -32.27 0.46
CA ALA A 110 27.88 -31.40 1.50
C ALA A 110 27.35 -29.96 1.34
N PRO A 111 26.60 -29.43 2.33
CA PRO A 111 26.20 -28.03 2.30
C PRO A 111 27.40 -27.16 2.64
N SER A 112 27.89 -26.35 1.69
CA SER A 112 28.71 -25.18 2.03
C SER A 112 27.79 -23.97 2.14
N ARG A 113 28.04 -23.13 3.15
CA ARG A 113 27.31 -21.88 3.37
C ARG A 113 27.68 -20.90 2.26
N SER A 114 26.71 -20.50 1.44
CA SER A 114 26.86 -19.38 0.50
C SER A 114 26.94 -18.09 1.30
N GLU A 115 27.86 -17.21 0.93
CA GLU A 115 28.00 -15.87 1.50
C GLU A 115 26.72 -15.05 1.30
N ASP A 116 26.48 -14.13 2.23
CA ASP A 116 25.24 -13.35 2.34
C ASP A 116 25.03 -12.44 1.12
N PRO A 117 23.83 -12.38 0.53
CA PRO A 117 23.53 -11.44 -0.55
C PRO A 117 23.47 -10.00 -0.03
N GLU A 118 24.14 -9.10 -0.74
CA GLU A 118 24.11 -7.65 -0.52
C GLU A 118 22.66 -7.14 -0.60
N ALA A 119 22.28 -6.26 0.35
CA ALA A 119 20.92 -5.77 0.50
C ALA A 119 20.43 -5.04 -0.75
N GLY A 120 19.39 -5.59 -1.39
CA GLY A 120 18.66 -4.91 -2.46
C GLY A 120 18.13 -3.56 -1.99
N GLY A 121 18.38 -2.51 -2.77
CA GLY A 121 17.96 -1.15 -2.44
C GLY A 121 16.44 -1.04 -2.20
N PRO A 122 15.99 -0.09 -1.36
CA PRO A 122 14.62 -0.04 -0.90
C PRO A 122 13.63 0.11 -2.07
N PRO A 123 12.53 -0.67 -2.11
CA PRO A 123 11.56 -0.60 -3.18
C PRO A 123 10.89 0.78 -3.22
N ARG A 124 10.92 1.44 -4.39
CA ARG A 124 10.33 2.78 -4.60
C ARG A 124 8.80 2.79 -4.82
N PHE A 125 8.18 1.62 -4.90
CA PHE A 125 6.85 1.47 -5.52
C PHE A 125 5.73 1.01 -4.58
N ILE A 126 6.05 0.34 -3.48
CA ILE A 126 5.01 -0.11 -2.55
C ILE A 126 4.92 0.93 -1.45
N TRP A 127 3.78 1.62 -1.38
CA TRP A 127 3.43 2.29 -0.14
C TRP A 127 3.23 1.21 0.92
N LEU A 128 4.22 1.06 1.78
CA LEU A 128 4.10 0.34 3.03
C LEU A 128 3.70 1.37 4.09
N PRO A 129 2.62 1.14 4.85
CA PRO A 129 2.34 1.92 6.04
C PRO A 129 3.57 1.88 6.93
N ARG A 130 4.12 3.04 7.30
CA ARG A 130 5.22 3.05 8.26
C ARG A 130 4.62 2.61 9.59
N MET A 131 4.96 1.40 10.00
CA MET A 131 4.72 0.94 11.36
C MET A 131 5.44 1.93 12.28
N LEU A 132 4.70 2.88 12.83
CA LEU A 132 5.16 3.61 14.00
C LEU A 132 5.15 2.57 15.12
N GLU A 133 6.30 1.97 15.37
CA GLU A 133 6.52 1.21 16.58
C GLU A 133 6.17 2.16 17.74
N ARG A 134 5.05 1.86 18.41
CA ARG A 134 4.74 2.43 19.71
C ARG A 134 4.93 1.31 20.74
N PRO A 135 5.46 1.66 21.92
CA PRO A 135 5.87 0.71 22.96
C PRO A 135 4.73 -0.16 23.50
#